data_AF-A0A915A3T2-F1
#
_entry.id   AF-A0A915A3T2-F1
#
_cell.length_a   1.000
_cell.length_b   1.000
_cell.length_c   1.000
_cell.angle_alpha   90.00
_cell.angle_beta   90.00
_cell.angle_gamma   90.00
#
_symmetry.space_group_name_H-M   'P 1'
#
loop_
_entity.id
_entity.type
_entity.pdbx_description
1 polymer ?
#
loop_
_entity_poly.entity_id
_entity_poly.type
_entity_poly.pdbx_seq_one_letter_code
_entity_poly.pdbx_strand_id
1 'polypeptide(L)' 'LKDLDTLMSDSQAHEYKISANEHVDFLIQIARGMGQLHALDPPIVHGDLAARNVLMCYHPTDNTR' A
#
# COMPACT_ATOMS: atom_id res chain seq x y z
N LEU A 1 7.61 0.30 -10.77
CA LEU A 1 6.83 0.27 -9.51
C LEU A 1 7.08 1.61 -8.82
N LYS A 2 6.03 2.33 -8.44
CA LYS A 2 6.15 3.53 -7.59
C LYS A 2 5.93 3.11 -6.14
N ASP A 3 6.54 3.76 -5.18
CA ASP A 3 6.20 3.56 -3.76
C ASP A 3 5.05 4.49 -3.33
N LEU A 4 4.48 4.20 -2.17
CA LEU A 4 3.36 4.95 -1.61
C LEU A 4 3.74 6.39 -1.24
N ASP A 5 4.99 6.63 -0.84
CA ASP A 5 5.50 7.96 -0.46
C ASP A 5 5.53 8.91 -1.67
N THR A 6 6.01 8.40 -2.80
CA THR A 6 5.99 9.08 -4.10
C THR A 6 4.57 9.38 -4.53
N LEU A 7 3.63 8.43 -4.38
CA LEU A 7 2.23 8.63 -4.76
C LEU A 7 1.55 9.72 -3.91
N MET A 8 1.83 9.74 -2.60
CA MET A 8 1.30 10.75 -1.70
C MET A 8 1.91 12.14 -1.96
N SER A 9 3.18 12.20 -2.33
CA SER A 9 3.87 13.45 -2.64
C SER A 9 3.51 14.02 -4.03
N ASP A 10 3.35 13.16 -5.04
CA ASP A 10 2.96 13.53 -6.41
C ASP A 10 1.53 14.10 -6.49
N SER A 11 0.68 13.82 -5.49
CA SER A 11 -0.71 14.32 -5.40
C SER A 11 -0.85 15.85 -5.38
N GLN A 12 0.26 16.58 -5.17
CA GLN A 12 0.31 18.04 -5.22
C GLN A 12 0.61 18.59 -6.63
N ALA A 13 1.15 17.77 -7.55
CA ALA A 13 1.65 18.21 -8.87
C ALA A 13 0.81 17.72 -10.06
N HIS A 14 -0.08 16.75 -9.87
CA HIS A 14 -1.11 16.32 -10.82
C HIS A 14 -2.41 16.04 -10.06
N GLU A 15 -3.56 16.31 -10.69
CA GLU A 15 -4.93 16.29 -10.15
C GLU A 15 -5.43 14.90 -9.67
N TYR A 16 -4.53 13.96 -9.34
CA TYR A 16 -4.89 12.68 -8.74
C TYR A 16 -4.84 12.78 -7.22
N LYS A 17 -5.99 13.11 -6.62
CA LYS A 17 -6.14 13.12 -5.17
C LYS A 17 -6.63 11.75 -4.72
N ILE A 18 -5.82 11.06 -3.92
CA ILE A 18 -6.19 9.78 -3.32
C ILE A 18 -7.43 9.97 -2.44
N SER A 19 -8.46 9.19 -2.70
CA SER A 19 -9.70 9.20 -1.93
C SER A 19 -9.53 8.52 -0.57
N ALA A 20 -10.45 8.78 0.36
CA ALA A 20 -10.47 8.09 1.64
C ALA A 20 -10.62 6.56 1.49
N ASN A 21 -11.37 6.11 0.48
CA ASN A 21 -11.55 4.68 0.20
C ASN A 21 -10.23 4.04 -0.26
N GLU A 22 -9.49 4.71 -1.14
CA GLU A 22 -8.17 4.22 -1.56
C GLU A 22 -7.17 4.17 -0.40
N HIS A 23 -7.18 5.16 0.50
CA HIS A 23 -6.38 5.10 1.73
C HIS A 23 -6.72 3.86 2.58
N VAL A 24 -8.00 3.57 2.76
CA VAL A 24 -8.45 2.39 3.50
C VAL A 24 -8.01 1.10 2.80
N ASP A 25 -8.12 1.03 1.47
CA ASP A 25 -7.68 -0.13 0.70
C ASP A 25 -6.18 -0.36 0.81
N PHE A 26 -5.36 0.68 0.81
CA PHE A 26 -3.91 0.57 1.04
C PHE A 26 -3.61 0.03 2.43
N LEU A 27 -4.26 0.59 3.47
CA LEU A 27 -4.07 0.15 4.85
C LEU A 27 -4.47 -1.32 5.05
N ILE A 28 -5.57 -1.77 4.44
CA ILE A 28 -6.02 -3.16 4.50
C ILE A 28 -4.97 -4.09 3.86
N GLN A 29 -4.43 -3.72 2.70
CA GLN A 29 -3.41 -4.53 2.01
C GLN A 29 -2.10 -4.61 2.80
N ILE A 30 -1.63 -3.48 3.35
CA ILE A 30 -0.45 -3.43 4.21
C ILE A 30 -0.66 -4.32 5.45
N ALA A 31 -1.81 -4.19 6.12
CA ALA A 31 -2.13 -4.98 7.31
C ALA A 31 -2.18 -6.48 7.02
N ARG A 32 -2.73 -6.88 5.86
CA ARG A 32 -2.73 -8.29 5.40
C ARG A 32 -1.31 -8.80 5.19
N GLY A 33 -0.45 -8.04 4.52
CA GLY A 33 0.95 -8.40 4.31
C GLY A 33 1.73 -8.56 5.62
N MET A 34 1.56 -7.62 6.54
CA MET A 34 2.18 -7.70 7.88
C MET A 34 1.64 -8.86 8.70
N GLY A 35 0.34 -9.12 8.65
CA GLY A 35 -0.29 -10.27 9.30
C GLY A 35 0.31 -11.59 8.81
N GLN A 36 0.58 -11.70 7.50
CA GLN A 36 1.22 -12.88 6.93
C GLN A 36 2.65 -13.08 7.44
N LEU A 37 3.46 -12.00 7.51
CA LEU A 37 4.83 -12.08 8.03
C LEU A 37 4.86 -12.52 9.50
N HIS A 38 3.96 -11.96 10.31
CA HIS A 38 3.85 -12.26 11.73
C HIS A 38 3.27 -13.65 12.03
N ALA A 39 2.60 -14.28 11.05
CA ALA A 39 2.04 -15.63 11.19
C ALA A 39 3.05 -16.77 10.91
N LEU A 40 4.26 -16.45 10.45
CA LEU A 40 5.33 -17.43 10.20
C LEU A 40 5.93 -17.96 11.52
N ASP A 41 6.63 -19.10 11.45
CA ASP A 41 7.38 -19.67 12.57
C ASP A 41 8.85 -19.94 12.15
N PRO A 42 9.82 -19.10 12.58
CA PRO A 42 9.63 -17.97 13.51
C PRO A 42 8.93 -16.76 12.85
N PRO A 43 8.21 -15.93 13.63
CA PRO A 43 7.58 -14.71 13.12
C PRO A 43 8.62 -13.74 12.54
N ILE A 44 8.31 -13.13 11.39
CA ILE A 44 9.19 -12.15 10.74
C ILE A 44 8.73 -10.74 11.08
N VAL A 45 9.60 -9.96 11.74
CA VAL A 45 9.40 -8.51 11.95
C VAL A 45 9.97 -7.77 10.73
N HIS A 46 9.14 -6.98 10.03
CA HIS A 46 9.60 -6.24 8.85
C HIS A 46 10.77 -5.27 9.15
N GLY A 47 10.76 -4.63 10.33
CA GLY A 47 11.87 -3.80 10.82
C GLY A 47 11.93 -2.38 10.24
N ASP A 48 11.46 -2.15 9.02
CA ASP A 48 11.38 -0.80 8.41
C ASP A 48 10.04 -0.56 7.67
N LEU A 49 8.91 -0.71 8.36
CA LEU A 49 7.59 -0.46 7.75
C LEU A 49 7.36 1.06 7.59
N ALA A 50 7.57 1.56 6.38
CA ALA A 50 7.41 2.96 6.01
C ALA A 50 6.80 3.08 4.60
N ALA A 51 6.16 4.21 4.28
CA ALA A 51 5.48 4.42 2.99
C ALA A 51 6.40 4.19 1.77
N ARG A 52 7.67 4.60 1.87
CA ARG A 52 8.71 4.37 0.84
C ARG A 52 9.01 2.89 0.56
N ASN A 53 8.69 2.01 1.50
CA ASN A 53 8.89 0.56 1.40
C ASN A 53 7.59 -0.19 1.04
N VAL A 54 6.49 0.53 0.78
CA VAL A 54 5.23 -0.03 0.28
C VAL A 54 5.16 0.23 -1.23
N LEU A 55 5.35 -0.84 -2.00
CA LEU A 55 5.39 -0.76 -3.47
C LEU A 55 3.99 -0.90 -4.07
N MET A 56 3.68 -0.02 -5.00
CA MET A 56 2.41 0.04 -5.71
C MET A 56 2.57 -0.49 -7.14
N CYS A 57 1.64 -1.35 -7.54
CA CYS A 57 1.48 -1.81 -8.91
C CYS A 57 0.07 -1.49 -9.43
N TYR A 58 -0.08 -1.41 -10.74
CA TYR A 58 -1.40 -1.34 -11.34
C TYR A 58 -2.14 -2.66 -11.08
N HIS A 59 -3.22 -2.58 -10.30
CA HIS A 59 -4.15 -3.69 -10.20
C HIS A 59 -5.16 -3.55 -11.33
N PRO A 60 -5.36 -4.56 -12.21
CA PRO A 60 -6.47 -4.53 -13.14
C PRO A 60 -7.77 -4.34 -12.36
N THR A 61 -8.53 -3.31 -12.69
CA THR A 61 -9.83 -3.06 -12.08
C THR A 61 -10.79 -4.15 -12.52
N ASP A 62 -11.39 -4.83 -11.55
CA ASP A 62 -12.51 -5.72 -11.83
C ASP A 62 -13.75 -4.84 -12.07
N ASN A 63 -14.11 -4.67 -13.34
CA ASN A 63 -15.26 -3.87 -13.76
C ASN A 63 -16.61 -4.58 -13.52
N THR A 64 -16.63 -5.71 -12.80
CA THR A 64 -17.86 -6.46 -12.48
C THR A 64 -18.52 -6.06 -11.16
N ARG A 65 -17.98 -5.03 -10.47
CA ARG A 65 -18.55 -4.47 -9.24
C ARG A 65 -19.51 -3.32 -9.47
#